data_AF-A0A943JVP2-F1
#
_entry.id   AF-A0A943JVP2-F1
#
_cell.length_a   1.000
_cell.length_b   1.000
_cell.length_c   1.000
_cell.angle_alpha   90.00
_cell.angle_beta   90.00
_cell.angle_gamma   90.00
#
_symmetry.space_group_name_H-M   'P 1'
#
loop_
_entity.id
_entity.type
_entity.pdbx_description
1 polymer ?
#
loop_
_entity_poly.entity_id
_entity_poly.type
_entity_poly.pdbx_seq_one_letter_code
_entity_poly.pdbx_strand_id
1 'polypeptide(L)'
;MKYFLISKDEIFNRAPDIINWYEDERLINEKNLNLLENRKILKIRNEENIIWTDIISNPNFFVSEKVKEVINKYDNKIKFKQIILLDIIGAKAEVYYLPILKFIKCLSEESEIFGNKIKKCVIKKEIIKDEKIFRIGDVNKRYIVARLDLVESILRRGARGLHLERVEVI
;
A
#
# COMPACT_ATOMS: atom_id res chain seq x y z
N MET A 1 0.29 19.93 -8.49
CA MET A 1 0.26 18.90 -7.43
C MET A 1 1.05 17.70 -7.93
N LYS A 2 1.94 17.09 -7.13
CA LYS A 2 2.77 15.94 -7.57
C LYS A 2 2.31 14.67 -6.87
N TYR A 3 2.39 13.53 -7.57
CA TYR A 3 1.97 12.21 -7.10
C TYR A 3 3.04 11.16 -7.42
N PHE A 4 3.03 10.08 -6.63
CA PHE A 4 3.98 8.98 -6.74
C PHE A 4 3.27 7.64 -6.59
N LEU A 5 3.72 6.65 -7.36
CA LEU A 5 3.45 5.25 -7.10
C LEU A 5 4.31 4.79 -5.93
N ILE A 6 3.70 4.07 -4.99
CA ILE A 6 4.37 3.44 -3.86
C ILE A 6 4.47 1.94 -4.13
N SER A 7 5.68 1.40 -4.06
CA SER A 7 5.95 -0.03 -4.13
C SER A 7 7.00 -0.44 -3.08
N LYS A 8 7.24 -1.75 -2.94
CA LYS A 8 8.35 -2.26 -2.14
C LYS A 8 9.68 -1.86 -2.79
N ASP A 9 10.60 -1.37 -1.97
CA ASP A 9 11.99 -1.18 -2.37
C ASP A 9 12.73 -2.53 -2.42
N GLU A 10 13.31 -2.85 -3.57
CA GLU A 10 13.99 -4.11 -3.85
C GLU A 10 15.24 -4.32 -2.98
N ILE A 11 15.84 -3.26 -2.44
CA ILE A 11 16.95 -3.35 -1.48
C ILE A 11 16.51 -4.12 -0.21
N PHE A 12 15.23 -4.06 0.14
CA PHE A 12 14.66 -4.78 1.28
C PHE A 12 14.18 -6.17 0.86
N ASN A 13 15.09 -6.96 0.30
CA ASN A 13 14.80 -8.32 -0.17
C ASN A 13 14.32 -9.26 0.96
N ARG A 14 14.75 -9.02 2.21
CA ARG A 14 14.34 -9.75 3.44
C ARG A 14 13.15 -9.13 4.20
N ALA A 15 12.33 -8.31 3.53
CA ALA A 15 11.08 -7.84 4.13
C ALA A 15 10.11 -9.01 4.39
N PRO A 16 9.17 -8.91 5.36
CA PRO A 16 8.27 -10.00 5.70
C PRO A 16 7.50 -10.53 4.47
N ASP A 17 7.62 -11.82 4.16
CA ASP A 17 6.88 -12.50 3.09
C ASP A 17 5.67 -13.22 3.67
N ILE A 18 4.47 -12.72 3.42
CA ILE A 18 3.24 -13.26 4.04
C ILE A 18 2.72 -14.45 3.22
N ILE A 19 2.52 -15.60 3.88
CA ILE A 19 2.23 -16.88 3.19
C ILE A 19 0.76 -17.33 3.24
N ASN A 20 -0.06 -16.73 4.11
CA ASN A 20 -1.44 -17.17 4.35
C ASN A 20 -2.48 -16.05 4.13
N TRP A 21 -2.28 -15.25 3.09
CA TRP A 21 -3.25 -14.26 2.63
C TRP A 21 -4.17 -14.84 1.54
N TYR A 22 -5.45 -14.97 1.85
CA TYR A 22 -6.44 -15.58 0.96
C TYR A 22 -7.65 -14.68 0.67
N GLU A 23 -7.58 -13.41 1.07
CA GLU A 23 -8.69 -12.47 0.83
C GLU A 23 -8.76 -12.09 -0.64
N ASP A 24 -9.99 -12.08 -1.19
CA ASP A 24 -10.25 -11.49 -2.50
C ASP A 24 -10.04 -9.97 -2.42
N GLU A 25 -9.07 -9.46 -3.16
CA GLU A 25 -8.76 -8.04 -3.22
C GLU A 25 -9.94 -7.16 -3.62
N ARG A 26 -10.88 -7.71 -4.39
CA ARG A 26 -12.09 -7.00 -4.82
C ARG A 26 -13.00 -6.67 -3.64
N LEU A 27 -12.92 -7.46 -2.56
CA LEU A 27 -13.68 -7.26 -1.34
C LEU A 27 -13.06 -6.22 -0.40
N ILE A 28 -11.81 -5.81 -0.63
CA ILE A 28 -11.09 -4.87 0.25
C ILE A 28 -11.45 -3.44 -0.15
N ASN A 29 -12.64 -3.00 0.21
CA ASN A 29 -13.14 -1.66 -0.12
C ASN A 29 -14.12 -1.16 0.98
N GLU A 30 -14.46 0.13 0.93
CA GLU A 30 -15.30 0.75 1.96
C GLU A 30 -16.70 0.12 2.08
N LYS A 31 -17.30 -0.34 0.96
CA LYS A 31 -18.65 -0.95 0.96
C LYS A 31 -18.68 -2.28 1.71
N ASN A 32 -17.57 -3.00 1.68
CA ASN A 32 -17.43 -4.33 2.28
C ASN A 32 -16.70 -4.30 3.63
N LEU A 33 -16.51 -3.12 4.23
CA LEU A 33 -15.75 -2.94 5.47
C LEU A 33 -16.24 -3.84 6.61
N ASN A 34 -17.55 -4.09 6.69
CA ASN A 34 -18.18 -4.93 7.71
C ASN A 34 -17.95 -6.43 7.50
N LEU A 35 -17.59 -6.85 6.28
CA LEU A 35 -17.27 -8.24 5.96
C LEU A 35 -15.82 -8.58 6.29
N LEU A 36 -14.96 -7.56 6.44
CA LEU A 36 -13.55 -7.73 6.77
C LEU A 36 -13.36 -7.82 8.28
N GLU A 37 -12.64 -8.84 8.74
CA GLU A 37 -12.22 -8.95 10.15
C GLU A 37 -11.45 -7.72 10.61
N ASN A 38 -11.82 -7.16 11.78
CA ASN A 38 -11.14 -5.98 12.33
C ASN A 38 -9.66 -6.24 12.67
N ARG A 39 -9.35 -7.48 13.02
CA ARG A 39 -8.00 -7.97 13.32
C ARG A 39 -7.82 -9.33 12.68
N LYS A 40 -6.73 -9.50 11.94
CA LYS A 40 -6.34 -10.78 11.33
C LYS A 40 -4.92 -11.14 11.72
N ILE A 41 -4.68 -12.42 11.93
CA ILE A 41 -3.33 -12.96 12.22
C ILE A 41 -2.82 -13.65 10.96
N LEU A 42 -1.65 -13.24 10.49
CA LEU A 42 -0.97 -13.81 9.33
C LEU A 42 0.39 -14.37 9.74
N LYS A 43 0.78 -15.45 9.10
CA LYS A 43 2.12 -16.04 9.23
C LYS A 43 2.99 -15.49 8.12
N ILE A 44 4.26 -15.26 8.44
CA ILE A 44 5.25 -14.95 7.42
C ILE A 44 6.08 -16.20 7.11
N ARG A 45 6.70 -16.23 5.93
CA ARG A 45 7.70 -17.21 5.58
C ARG A 45 8.87 -17.02 6.53
N ASN A 46 9.30 -18.14 7.07
CA ASN A 46 10.41 -18.19 7.99
C ASN A 46 11.71 -17.91 7.23
N GLU A 47 12.35 -16.79 7.52
CA GLU A 47 13.69 -16.43 7.04
C GLU A 47 14.53 -15.92 8.20
N GLU A 48 15.83 -16.24 8.19
CA GLU A 48 16.77 -15.64 9.14
C GLU A 48 16.95 -14.15 8.82
N ASN A 49 17.01 -13.32 9.86
CA ASN A 49 17.31 -11.88 9.74
C ASN A 49 16.27 -11.07 8.93
N ILE A 50 14.98 -11.25 9.21
CA ILE A 50 13.89 -10.45 8.64
C ILE A 50 14.11 -8.96 8.91
N ILE A 51 14.00 -8.16 7.85
CA ILE A 51 14.04 -6.70 7.93
C ILE A 51 12.61 -6.17 7.96
N TRP A 52 12.12 -5.84 9.15
CA TRP A 52 10.78 -5.28 9.34
C TRP A 52 10.67 -3.88 8.72
N THR A 53 10.10 -3.80 7.51
CA THR A 53 9.87 -2.56 6.76
C THR A 53 8.58 -1.86 7.19
N ASP A 54 8.46 -0.57 6.93
CA ASP A 54 7.24 0.16 7.25
C ASP A 54 6.14 -0.03 6.18
N ILE A 55 6.51 -0.54 5.00
CA ILE A 55 5.59 -0.88 3.91
C ILE A 55 5.86 -2.30 3.44
N ILE A 56 4.80 -3.07 3.25
CA ILE A 56 4.78 -4.37 2.59
C ILE A 56 3.79 -4.24 1.43
N SER A 57 4.22 -4.54 0.19
CA SER A 57 3.37 -4.38 -1.01
C SER A 57 2.85 -5.70 -1.57
N ASN A 58 3.29 -6.84 -1.01
CA ASN A 58 2.86 -8.18 -1.38
C ASN A 58 2.58 -8.99 -0.11
N PRO A 59 1.45 -9.72 -0.04
CA PRO A 59 0.38 -9.83 -1.01
C PRO A 59 -0.56 -8.62 -0.99
N ASN A 60 -0.65 -7.88 0.12
CA ASN A 60 -1.42 -6.63 0.20
C ASN A 60 -0.55 -5.39 0.45
N PHE A 61 -1.15 -4.19 0.41
CA PHE A 61 -0.49 -2.97 0.86
C PHE A 61 -0.67 -2.84 2.37
N PHE A 62 0.28 -3.38 3.13
CA PHE A 62 0.29 -3.25 4.58
C PHE A 62 1.27 -2.17 5.01
N VAL A 63 0.90 -1.44 6.04
CA VAL A 63 1.69 -0.33 6.58
C VAL A 63 1.92 -0.50 8.08
N SER A 64 3.10 -0.13 8.57
CA SER A 64 3.38 -0.09 10.00
C SER A 64 2.50 0.94 10.72
N GLU A 65 2.45 0.89 12.04
CA GLU A 65 1.76 1.90 12.84
C GLU A 65 2.24 3.32 12.52
N LYS A 66 3.55 3.51 12.36
CA LYS A 66 4.18 4.78 11.97
C LYS A 66 3.55 5.35 10.70
N VAL A 67 3.44 4.55 9.64
CA VAL A 67 2.88 5.02 8.36
C VAL A 67 1.36 5.19 8.43
N LYS A 68 0.66 4.31 9.16
CA LYS A 68 -0.78 4.44 9.44
C LYS A 68 -1.11 5.77 10.13
N GLU A 69 -0.34 6.17 11.15
CA GLU A 69 -0.54 7.46 11.82
C GLU A 69 -0.37 8.65 10.88
N VAL A 70 0.60 8.58 9.96
CA VAL A 70 0.81 9.63 8.96
C VAL A 70 -0.37 9.69 8.01
N ILE A 71 -0.80 8.56 7.45
CA ILE A 71 -1.98 8.52 6.57
C ILE A 71 -3.20 9.12 7.29
N ASN A 72 -3.43 8.75 8.55
CA ASN A 72 -4.57 9.22 9.34
C ASN A 72 -4.54 10.74 9.63
N LYS A 73 -3.36 11.38 9.62
CA LYS A 73 -3.22 12.85 9.74
C LYS A 73 -3.64 13.58 8.46
N TYR A 74 -3.48 12.96 7.30
CA TYR A 74 -3.80 13.55 6.00
C TYR A 74 -5.23 13.22 5.56
N ASP A 75 -5.73 12.04 5.91
CA ASP A 75 -7.10 11.63 5.69
C ASP A 75 -7.58 10.71 6.82
N ASN A 76 -8.32 11.27 7.77
CA ASN A 76 -8.87 10.56 8.92
C ASN A 76 -10.13 9.73 8.59
N LYS A 77 -10.59 9.78 7.33
CA LYS A 77 -11.73 8.96 6.87
C LYS A 77 -11.28 7.56 6.49
N ILE A 78 -10.02 7.40 6.09
CA ILE A 78 -9.43 6.09 5.75
C ILE A 78 -9.56 5.15 6.96
N LYS A 79 -10.21 4.01 6.73
CA LYS A 79 -10.35 2.95 7.73
C LYS A 79 -9.21 1.97 7.58
N PHE A 80 -8.85 1.34 8.70
CA PHE A 80 -7.75 0.38 8.76
C PHE A 80 -8.22 -0.92 9.40
N LYS A 81 -7.74 -2.04 8.87
CA LYS A 81 -7.87 -3.35 9.51
C LYS A 81 -6.52 -3.75 10.10
N GLN A 82 -6.50 -4.25 11.32
CA GLN A 82 -5.26 -4.61 12.00
C GLN A 82 -4.79 -5.98 11.52
N ILE A 83 -3.49 -6.08 11.24
CA ILE A 83 -2.84 -7.29 10.76
C ILE A 83 -1.69 -7.62 11.70
N ILE A 84 -1.72 -8.77 12.34
CA ILE A 84 -0.64 -9.24 13.20
C ILE A 84 0.19 -10.22 12.37
N LEU A 85 1.45 -9.88 12.12
CA LEU A 85 2.40 -10.73 11.42
C LEU A 85 3.18 -11.56 12.45
N LEU A 86 3.06 -12.89 12.34
CA LEU A 86 3.74 -13.83 13.21
C LEU A 86 4.95 -14.45 12.51
N ASP A 87 6.13 -14.18 13.06
CA ASP A 87 7.39 -14.87 12.79
C ASP A 87 7.59 -15.98 13.83
N ILE A 88 7.43 -17.23 13.39
CA ILE A 88 7.51 -18.38 14.28
C ILE A 88 8.96 -18.70 14.66
N ILE A 89 9.90 -18.55 13.72
CA ILE A 89 11.33 -18.86 13.98
C ILE A 89 11.96 -17.77 14.84
N GLY A 90 11.76 -16.51 14.48
CA GLY A 90 12.27 -15.38 15.26
C GLY A 90 11.52 -15.14 16.57
N ALA A 91 10.49 -15.95 16.87
CA ALA A 91 9.61 -15.81 18.03
C ALA A 91 9.10 -14.38 18.22
N LYS A 92 8.67 -13.75 17.11
CA LYS A 92 8.33 -12.34 17.06
C LYS A 92 6.95 -12.12 16.45
N ALA A 93 6.21 -11.15 16.99
CA ALA A 93 4.96 -10.67 16.42
C ALA A 93 5.04 -9.16 16.19
N GLU A 94 4.64 -8.70 15.02
CA GLU A 94 4.60 -7.27 14.67
C GLU A 94 3.23 -6.87 14.14
N VAL A 95 2.84 -5.64 14.44
CA VAL A 95 1.52 -5.11 14.08
C VAL A 95 1.62 -4.21 12.85
N TYR A 96 0.86 -4.57 11.83
CA TYR A 96 0.65 -3.82 10.61
C TYR A 96 -0.84 -3.47 10.46
N TYR A 97 -1.12 -2.62 9.48
CA TYR A 97 -2.44 -2.16 9.16
C TYR A 97 -2.69 -2.25 7.65
N LEU A 98 -3.88 -2.69 7.29
CA LEU A 98 -4.39 -2.65 5.93
C LEU A 98 -5.28 -1.41 5.77
N PRO A 99 -4.83 -0.35 5.07
CA PRO A 99 -5.68 0.79 4.75
C PRO A 99 -6.72 0.40 3.71
N ILE A 100 -7.97 0.76 3.94
CA ILE A 100 -9.07 0.58 3.00
C ILE A 100 -9.11 1.82 2.11
N LEU A 101 -8.42 1.73 0.97
CA LEU A 101 -8.23 2.83 0.03
C LEU A 101 -9.34 2.87 -1.03
N LYS A 102 -9.65 4.07 -1.52
CA LYS A 102 -10.55 4.25 -2.67
C LYS A 102 -9.95 3.65 -3.92
N PHE A 103 -10.80 3.06 -4.75
CA PHE A 103 -10.46 2.60 -6.10
C PHE A 103 -10.83 3.69 -7.09
N ILE A 104 -9.86 4.22 -7.82
CA ILE A 104 -10.07 5.34 -8.73
C ILE A 104 -9.60 4.96 -10.14
N LYS A 105 -10.55 4.95 -11.08
CA LYS A 105 -10.31 4.75 -12.52
C LYS A 105 -9.79 6.05 -13.13
N CYS A 106 -8.50 6.33 -12.93
CA CYS A 106 -7.90 7.64 -13.22
C CYS A 106 -6.83 7.64 -14.31
N LEU A 107 -6.48 6.49 -14.89
CA LEU A 107 -5.47 6.44 -15.95
C LEU A 107 -5.94 7.23 -17.18
N SER A 108 -5.02 8.00 -17.76
CA SER A 108 -5.22 8.64 -19.05
C SER A 108 -4.83 7.72 -20.21
N GLU A 109 -5.23 8.10 -21.42
CA GLU A 109 -4.87 7.40 -22.66
C GLU A 109 -3.36 7.49 -22.96
N GLU A 110 -2.65 8.43 -22.35
CA GLU A 110 -1.20 8.58 -22.45
C GLU A 110 -0.43 7.62 -21.52
N SER A 111 -1.13 6.80 -20.73
CA SER A 111 -0.49 5.78 -19.90
C SER A 111 -0.03 4.60 -20.75
N GLU A 112 1.17 4.11 -20.47
CA GLU A 112 1.73 2.94 -21.16
C GLU A 112 1.60 1.70 -20.27
N ILE A 113 0.88 0.69 -20.76
CA ILE A 113 0.69 -0.59 -20.09
C ILE A 113 1.38 -1.68 -20.91
N PHE A 114 2.33 -2.38 -20.29
CA PHE A 114 3.02 -3.52 -20.90
C PHE A 114 2.64 -4.82 -20.16
N GLY A 115 1.82 -5.64 -20.80
CA GLY A 115 1.20 -6.81 -20.16
C GLY A 115 0.36 -6.38 -18.95
N ASN A 116 0.75 -6.83 -17.75
CA ASN A 116 0.08 -6.48 -16.49
C ASN A 116 0.81 -5.36 -15.71
N LYS A 117 1.81 -4.69 -16.30
CA LYS A 117 2.61 -3.65 -15.64
C LYS A 117 2.35 -2.27 -16.25
N ILE A 118 2.15 -1.26 -15.40
CA ILE A 118 2.18 0.15 -15.83
C ILE A 118 3.66 0.52 -15.99
N LYS A 119 4.04 1.02 -17.17
CA LYS A 119 5.40 1.49 -17.50
C LYS A 119 5.50 3.01 -17.46
N LYS A 120 4.45 3.69 -17.92
CA LYS A 120 4.28 5.13 -17.78
C LYS A 120 2.91 5.37 -17.14
N CYS A 121 2.91 5.93 -15.93
CA CYS A 121 1.68 6.24 -15.21
C CYS A 121 1.31 7.71 -15.41
N VAL A 122 0.26 7.96 -16.19
CA VAL A 122 -0.32 9.29 -16.41
C VAL A 122 -1.76 9.27 -15.88
N ILE A 123 -2.08 10.13 -14.93
CA ILE A 123 -3.42 10.18 -14.29
C ILE A 123 -4.12 11.51 -14.53
N LYS A 124 -5.44 11.46 -14.67
CA LYS A 124 -6.32 12.61 -14.92
C LYS A 124 -6.65 13.37 -13.63
N LYS A 125 -6.25 14.64 -13.55
CA LYS A 125 -6.39 15.50 -12.37
C LYS A 125 -7.85 15.71 -11.96
N GLU A 126 -8.73 15.88 -12.93
CA GLU A 126 -10.17 16.10 -12.74
C GLU A 126 -10.86 14.91 -12.08
N ILE A 127 -10.31 13.69 -12.28
CA ILE A 127 -10.83 12.46 -11.67
C ILE A 127 -10.32 12.30 -10.24
N ILE A 128 -9.01 12.47 -10.01
CA ILE A 128 -8.40 12.26 -8.69
C ILE A 128 -8.67 13.41 -7.71
N LYS A 129 -9.04 14.59 -8.23
CA LYS A 129 -9.32 15.80 -7.45
C LYS A 129 -8.20 16.13 -6.45
N ASP A 130 -8.48 15.94 -5.16
CA ASP A 130 -7.55 16.22 -4.05
C ASP A 130 -7.29 14.98 -3.18
N GLU A 131 -7.49 13.78 -3.72
CA GLU A 131 -7.24 12.53 -3.00
C GLU A 131 -5.76 12.41 -2.63
N LYS A 132 -5.48 12.01 -1.38
CA LYS A 132 -4.12 11.96 -0.81
C LYS A 132 -3.43 10.63 -1.06
N ILE A 133 -4.18 9.55 -1.00
CA ILE A 133 -3.72 8.19 -1.24
C ILE A 133 -4.88 7.35 -1.75
N PHE A 134 -4.64 6.56 -2.79
CA PHE A 134 -5.68 5.74 -3.41
C PHE A 134 -5.06 4.58 -4.19
N ARG A 135 -5.91 3.62 -4.60
CA ARG A 135 -5.55 2.53 -5.48
C ARG A 135 -6.03 2.83 -6.90
N ILE A 136 -5.19 2.60 -7.91
CA ILE A 136 -5.59 2.67 -9.32
C ILE A 136 -6.57 1.53 -9.62
N GLY A 137 -7.72 1.88 -10.21
CA GLY A 137 -8.73 0.94 -10.70
C GLY A 137 -8.48 0.48 -12.14
N ASP A 138 -9.26 -0.51 -12.59
CA ASP A 138 -9.22 -1.07 -13.97
C ASP A 138 -7.85 -1.59 -14.43
N VAL A 139 -7.02 -2.02 -13.49
CA VAL A 139 -5.72 -2.65 -13.75
C VAL A 139 -5.60 -3.96 -12.97
N ASN A 140 -4.96 -4.95 -13.58
CA ASN A 140 -4.83 -6.30 -13.00
C ASN A 140 -3.99 -6.32 -11.72
N LYS A 141 -2.98 -5.45 -11.64
CA LYS A 141 -2.11 -5.34 -10.46
C LYS A 141 -2.55 -4.21 -9.55
N ARG A 142 -2.21 -4.33 -8.27
CA ARG A 142 -2.39 -3.24 -7.31
C ARG A 142 -1.31 -2.19 -7.48
N TYR A 143 -1.74 -0.95 -7.74
CA TYR A 143 -0.88 0.24 -7.73
C TYR A 143 -1.44 1.23 -6.73
N ILE A 144 -0.62 1.61 -5.74
CA ILE A 144 -0.98 2.61 -4.75
C ILE A 144 -0.34 3.93 -5.16
N VAL A 145 -1.14 4.97 -5.27
CA VAL A 145 -0.70 6.32 -5.59
C VAL A 145 -0.87 7.19 -4.35
N ALA A 146 0.14 7.99 -4.04
CA ALA A 146 0.10 8.95 -2.95
C ALA A 146 0.61 10.33 -3.39
N ARG A 147 0.04 11.38 -2.80
CA ARG A 147 0.41 12.77 -3.03
C ARG A 147 1.77 13.07 -2.39
N LEU A 148 2.55 13.97 -3.01
CA LEU A 148 3.92 14.28 -2.59
C LEU A 148 4.04 14.64 -1.11
N ASP A 149 3.14 15.47 -0.59
CA ASP A 149 3.20 15.93 0.80
C ASP A 149 3.00 14.79 1.81
N LEU A 150 2.11 13.84 1.52
CA LEU A 150 1.94 12.62 2.30
C LEU A 150 3.21 11.76 2.25
N VAL A 151 3.76 11.56 1.05
CA VAL A 151 5.00 10.78 0.82
C VAL A 151 6.18 11.39 1.57
N GLU A 152 6.38 12.71 1.49
CA GLU A 152 7.42 13.42 2.24
C GLU A 152 7.24 13.27 3.75
N SER A 153 5.99 13.31 4.23
CA SER A 153 5.68 13.11 5.65
C SER A 153 6.04 11.71 6.13
N ILE A 154 5.83 10.69 5.28
CA ILE A 154 6.24 9.30 5.52
C ILE A 154 7.77 9.21 5.58
N LEU A 155 8.47 9.78 4.59
CA LEU A 155 9.93 9.77 4.51
C LEU A 155 10.60 10.49 5.68
N ARG A 156 10.10 11.68 6.08
CA ARG A 156 10.64 12.47 7.20
C ARG A 156 10.57 11.77 8.54
N ARG A 157 9.72 10.75 8.68
CA ARG A 157 9.62 9.90 9.88
C ARG A 157 10.51 8.66 9.82
N GLY A 158 11.38 8.56 8.82
CA GLY A 158 12.29 7.43 8.65
C GLY A 158 11.56 6.14 8.33
N ALA A 159 10.49 6.21 7.54
CA ALA A 159 9.83 5.00 7.02
C ALA A 159 10.78 4.26 6.06
N ARG A 160 10.79 2.92 6.14
CA ARG A 160 11.67 2.04 5.34
C ARG A 160 10.89 1.11 4.42
N GLY A 161 11.54 0.61 3.38
CA GLY A 161 10.95 -0.37 2.45
C GLY A 161 10.05 0.21 1.36
N LEU A 162 10.15 1.52 1.09
CA LEU A 162 9.36 2.18 0.06
C LEU A 162 10.20 2.60 -1.14
N HIS A 163 9.74 2.21 -2.33
CA HIS A 163 10.20 2.75 -3.60
C HIS A 163 9.14 3.70 -4.14
N LEU A 164 9.61 4.78 -4.78
CA LEU A 164 8.76 5.85 -5.29
C LEU A 164 9.03 6.08 -6.77
N GLU A 165 7.99 5.91 -7.58
CA GLU A 165 8.03 6.24 -9.00
C GLU A 165 7.12 7.43 -9.26
N ARG A 166 7.60 8.42 -10.02
CA ARG A 166 6.86 9.64 -10.27
C ARG A 166 5.67 9.36 -11.17
N VAL A 167 4.51 9.93 -10.82
CA VAL A 167 3.30 9.89 -11.64
C VAL A 167 3.12 11.23 -12.35
N GLU A 168 2.86 11.18 -13.64
CA GLU A 168 2.48 12.34 -14.44
C GLU A 168 0.99 12.64 -14.23
N VAL A 169 0.65 13.92 -14.10
CA VAL A 169 -0.72 14.36 -13.84
C VAL A 169 -1.10 15.39 -14.89
N ILE A 170 -2.13 15.08 -15.67
CA ILE A 170 -2.68 15.95 -16.72
C ILE A 170 -4.04 16.50 -16.30
#